data_AF-A0A527TNV6-F1
#
_entry.id   AF-A0A527TNV6-F1
#
_cell.length_a   1.000
_cell.length_b   1.000
_cell.length_c   1.000
_cell.angle_alpha   90.00
_cell.angle_beta   90.00
_cell.angle_gamma   90.00
#
_symmetry.space_group_name_H-M   'P 1'
#
loop_
_entity.id
_entity.type
_entity.pdbx_description
1 polymer ?
#
loop_
_entity_poly.entity_id
_entity_poly.type
_entity_poly.pdbx_seq_one_letter_code
_entity_poly.pdbx_strand_id
1 'polypeptide(L)' 'MARILPQTKSAAVNPLKSSQPLGAAFAFLGVDGAMPLFHGSQGCTSFALVLFVRHFKETIP' A
#
# COMPACT_ATOMS: atom_id res chain seq x y z
N MET A 1 -25.78 -19.59 4.25
CA MET A 1 -24.56 -19.97 3.50
C MET A 1 -24.09 -18.76 2.70
N ALA A 2 -22.83 -18.36 2.78
CA ALA A 2 -22.34 -17.19 2.03
C ALA A 2 -22.17 -17.53 0.54
N ARG A 3 -22.69 -16.67 -0.35
CA ARG A 3 -22.49 -16.83 -1.81
C ARG A 3 -21.22 -16.09 -2.22
N ILE A 4 -20.24 -16.82 -2.77
CA ILE A 4 -18.99 -16.25 -3.29
C ILE A 4 -19.21 -15.85 -4.75
N LEU A 5 -18.97 -14.58 -5.08
CA LEU A 5 -19.10 -14.05 -6.44
C LEU A 5 -17.72 -13.71 -7.00
N PRO A 6 -17.30 -14.29 -8.14
CA PRO A 6 -16.02 -13.96 -8.77
C PRO A 6 -16.08 -12.62 -9.51
N GLN A 7 -14.91 -12.00 -9.72
CA GLN A 7 -14.80 -10.84 -10.61
C GLN A 7 -14.87 -11.30 -12.07
N THR A 8 -15.71 -10.66 -12.88
CA THR A 8 -15.94 -11.00 -14.29
C THR A 8 -15.27 -10.04 -15.28
N LYS A 9 -14.83 -8.86 -14.81
CA LYS A 9 -14.18 -7.83 -15.63
C LYS A 9 -12.66 -7.92 -15.55
N SER A 10 -11.97 -7.71 -16.67
CA SER A 10 -10.49 -7.69 -16.72
C SER A 10 -9.89 -6.41 -16.13
N ALA A 11 -10.67 -5.32 -16.08
CA ALA A 11 -10.22 -4.03 -15.55
C ALA A 11 -10.74 -3.81 -14.12
N ALA A 12 -9.86 -3.35 -13.24
CA ALA A 12 -10.28 -2.80 -11.95
C ALA A 12 -10.80 -1.36 -12.14
N VAL A 13 -11.96 -1.07 -11.54
CA VAL A 13 -12.54 0.30 -11.51
C VAL A 13 -12.70 0.64 -10.04
N ASN A 14 -12.11 1.75 -9.60
CA ASN A 14 -12.03 2.15 -8.18
C ASN A 14 -11.60 0.98 -7.29
N PRO A 15 -10.35 0.49 -7.43
CA PRO A 15 -9.90 -0.71 -6.76
C PRO A 15 -10.00 -0.57 -5.24
N LEU A 16 -10.55 -1.60 -4.57
CA LEU A 16 -10.62 -1.65 -3.11
C LEU A 16 -9.25 -1.93 -2.46
N LYS A 17 -8.36 -2.62 -3.17
CA LYS A 17 -7.07 -3.08 -2.65
C LYS A 17 -5.93 -2.18 -3.13
N SER A 18 -5.00 -1.90 -2.23
CA SER A 18 -3.71 -1.29 -2.54
C SER A 18 -2.64 -2.35 -2.84
N SER A 19 -1.44 -1.91 -3.25
CA SER A 19 -0.34 -2.80 -3.61
C SER A 19 0.24 -3.53 -2.40
N GLN A 20 0.76 -4.74 -2.62
CA GLN A 20 1.43 -5.52 -1.57
C GLN A 20 2.65 -4.82 -0.93
N PRO A 21 3.56 -4.15 -1.67
CA PRO A 21 4.72 -3.48 -1.06
C PRO A 21 4.32 -2.32 -0.14
N LEU A 22 3.16 -1.67 -0.36
CA LEU A 22 2.62 -0.69 0.59
C LEU A 22 2.37 -1.35 1.95
N GLY A 23 1.69 -2.51 1.96
CA GLY A 23 1.41 -3.24 3.20
C GLY A 23 2.68 -3.75 3.89
N ALA A 24 3.68 -4.19 3.12
CA ALA A 24 4.97 -4.58 3.67
C ALA A 24 5.69 -3.40 4.31
N ALA A 25 5.73 -2.24 3.65
CA ALA A 25 6.31 -1.03 4.22
C ALA A 25 5.59 -0.58 5.50
N PHE A 26 4.25 -0.67 5.53
CA PHE A 26 3.47 -0.37 6.74
C PHE A 26 3.87 -1.27 7.91
N ALA A 27 4.05 -2.57 7.66
CA ALA A 27 4.48 -3.50 8.69
C ALA A 27 5.88 -3.16 9.23
N PHE A 28 6.84 -2.84 8.35
CA PHE A 28 8.21 -2.49 8.76
C PHE A 28 8.30 -1.12 9.44
N LEU A 29 7.48 -0.14 9.08
CA LEU A 29 7.41 1.15 9.77
C LEU A 29 6.95 1.03 11.23
N GLY A 30 6.32 -0.10 11.61
CA GLY A 30 6.01 -0.40 13.00
C GLY A 30 7.19 -0.96 13.81
N VAL A 31 8.35 -1.18 13.19
CA VAL A 31 9.57 -1.68 13.85
C VAL A 31 10.48 -0.49 14.15
N ASP A 32 10.90 -0.37 15.42
CA ASP A 32 11.77 0.72 15.86
C ASP A 32 13.10 0.74 15.07
N GLY A 33 13.47 1.92 14.57
CA GLY A 33 14.68 2.13 13.77
C GLY A 33 14.66 1.53 12.34
N ALA A 34 13.54 0.97 11.88
CA ALA A 34 13.45 0.42 10.52
C ALA A 34 13.20 1.51 9.46
N MET A 35 13.84 1.35 8.29
CA MET A 35 13.65 2.22 7.12
C MET A 35 13.31 1.33 5.91
N PRO A 36 12.04 1.23 5.49
CA PRO A 36 11.64 0.35 4.40
C PRO A 36 12.17 0.86 3.05
N LEU A 37 12.83 -0.02 2.29
CA LEU A 37 13.32 0.29 0.95
C LEU A 37 12.52 -0.46 -0.11
N PHE A 38 11.94 0.28 -1.06
CA PHE A 38 11.25 -0.29 -2.21
C PHE A 38 12.27 -0.57 -3.31
N HIS A 39 12.51 -1.84 -3.62
CA HIS A 39 13.25 -2.20 -4.82
C HIS A 39 12.33 -2.07 -6.04
N GLY A 40 12.46 -0.96 -6.77
CA GLY A 40 11.63 -0.65 -7.93
C GLY A 40 11.83 0.78 -8.42
N SER A 41 10.89 1.27 -9.23
CA SER A 41 10.90 2.68 -9.63
C SER A 41 10.50 3.57 -8.45
N GLN A 42 11.03 4.80 -8.45
CA GLN A 42 10.80 5.78 -7.39
C GLN A 42 9.31 6.08 -7.17
N GLY A 43 8.49 5.98 -8.23
CA GLY A 43 7.05 6.20 -8.17
C GLY A 43 6.35 5.27 -7.17
N CYS A 44 6.80 4.03 -7.03
CA CYS A 44 6.23 3.09 -6.04
C CYS A 44 6.40 3.62 -4.61
N THR A 45 7.58 4.15 -4.29
CA THR A 45 7.88 4.77 -2.98
C THR A 45 7.08 6.06 -2.81
N SER A 46 7.08 6.95 -3.80
CA SER A 46 6.41 8.26 -3.69
C SER A 46 4.91 8.13 -3.46
N PHE A 47 4.23 7.18 -4.12
CA PHE A 47 2.80 6.95 -3.87
C PHE A 47 2.52 6.38 -2.49
N ALA A 48 3.37 5.47 -1.99
CA ALA A 48 3.23 4.92 -0.65
C ALA A 48 3.38 6.01 0.42
N LEU A 49 4.40 6.87 0.29
CA LEU A 49 4.62 8.01 1.19
C LEU A 49 3.42 8.95 1.20
N VAL A 50 2.92 9.38 0.03
CA VAL A 50 1.76 10.28 -0.05
C VAL A 50 0.52 9.66 0.60
N LEU A 51 0.30 8.36 0.43
CA LEU A 51 -0.86 7.67 1.00
C LEU A 51 -0.79 7.61 2.53
N PHE A 52 0.37 7.27 3.09
CA PHE A 52 0.58 7.24 4.53
C PHE A 52 0.56 8.62 5.18
N VAL A 53 1.26 9.61 4.62
CA VAL A 53 1.22 11.01 5.12
C VAL A 53 -0.21 11.53 5.15
N ARG A 54 -1.03 11.20 4.13
CA ARG A 54 -2.45 11.61 4.11
C ARG A 54 -3.29 10.90 5.17
N HIS A 55 -3.01 9.64 5.46
CA HIS A 55 -3.78 8.85 6.42
C HIS A 55 -3.40 9.19 7.87
N PHE A 56 -2.10 9.16 8.19
CA PHE A 56 -1.58 9.37 9.55
C PHE A 56 -1.36 10.84 9.90
N LYS A 57 -1.28 11.74 8.91
CA LYS A 57 -0.97 13.17 9.11
C LYS A 57 0.40 13.43 9.74
N GLU A 58 1.35 12.53 9.50
CA GLU A 58 2.72 12.59 10.01
C GLU A 58 3.72 12.41 8.87
N THR A 59 4.97 12.82 9.09
CA THR A 59 6.07 12.58 8.15
C THR A 59 6.47 11.10 8.21
N ILE A 60 6.56 10.47 7.05
CA ILE A 60 6.98 9.07 6.92
C ILE A 60 8.42 9.04 6.39
N PRO A 61 9.36 8.35 7.10
CA PRO A 61 10.76 8.28 6.71
C PRO A 61 10.99 7.39 5.48
#